data_AF-A0AA40MH51-F1
#
_entry.id   AF-A0AA40MH51-F1
#
_cell.length_a   1.000
_cell.length_b   1.000
_cell.length_c   1.000
_cell.angle_alpha   90.00
_cell.angle_beta   90.00
_cell.angle_gamma   90.00
#
_symmetry.space_group_name_H-M   'P 1'
#
loop_
_entity.id
_entity.type
_entity.pdbx_description
1 polymer ?
#
loop_
_entity_poly.entity_id
_entity_poly.type
_entity_poly.pdbx_seq_one_letter_code
_entity_poly.pdbx_strand_id
1 'polypeptide(L)'
;MRGLDIRASFALARIASITNPDNFDMIDVQNDTDTLGRNDYWNGRHELPTMFADEPFLRKAWERGQDDAAMCEELEECPHCIAARGDP
;
A
#
# COMPACT_ATOMS: atom_id res chain seq x y z
N MET A 1 9.39 12.55 -7.41
CA MET A 1 9.12 12.64 -5.96
C MET A 1 8.21 11.46 -5.62
N ARG A 2 8.61 10.60 -4.68
CA ARG A 2 7.87 9.36 -4.35
C ARG A 2 6.47 9.68 -3.80
N GLY A 3 5.42 9.07 -4.37
CA GLY A 3 4.03 9.22 -3.94
C GLY A 3 3.33 10.52 -4.38
N LEU A 4 3.94 11.36 -5.23
CA LEU A 4 3.33 12.61 -5.67
C LEU A 4 2.11 12.38 -6.56
N ASP A 5 2.21 11.42 -7.48
CA ASP A 5 1.14 10.95 -8.35
C ASP A 5 -0.06 10.43 -7.54
N ILE A 6 0.19 9.56 -6.57
CA ILE A 6 -0.82 9.03 -5.65
C ILE A 6 -1.47 10.16 -4.84
N ARG A 7 -0.68 11.12 -4.33
CA ARG A 7 -1.20 12.27 -3.58
C ARG A 7 -2.10 13.17 -4.45
N ALA A 8 -1.76 13.34 -5.73
CA ALA A 8 -2.59 14.06 -6.68
C ALA A 8 -3.91 13.31 -6.93
N SER A 9 -3.85 12.00 -7.19
CA SER A 9 -5.05 11.15 -7.37
C SER A 9 -5.94 11.18 -6.12
N PHE A 10 -5.37 11.13 -4.92
CA PHE A 10 -6.09 11.26 -3.67
C PHE A 10 -6.87 12.58 -3.57
N ALA A 11 -6.23 13.70 -3.91
CA ALA A 11 -6.87 15.01 -3.85
C ALA A 11 -8.06 15.08 -4.84
N LEU A 12 -7.87 14.55 -6.06
CA LEU A 12 -8.93 14.49 -7.07
C LEU A 12 -10.09 13.59 -6.63
N ALA A 13 -9.78 12.39 -6.14
CA ALA A 13 -10.78 11.44 -5.63
C ALA A 13 -11.62 12.07 -4.52
N ARG A 14 -10.99 12.73 -3.53
CA ARG A 14 -11.70 13.43 -2.45
C ARG A 14 -12.61 14.53 -2.93
N ILE A 15 -12.20 15.31 -3.92
CA ILE A 15 -13.05 16.36 -4.49
C ILE A 15 -14.24 15.73 -5.23
N ALA A 16 -13.99 14.71 -6.04
CA ALA A 16 -15.04 14.04 -6.79
C ALA A 16 -16.08 13.36 -5.87
N SER A 17 -15.66 12.84 -4.71
CA SER A 17 -16.58 12.30 -3.69
C SER A 17 -17.57 13.32 -3.12
N ILE A 18 -17.28 14.63 -3.22
CA ILE A 18 -18.19 15.69 -2.76
C ILE A 18 -19.42 15.78 -3.68
N THR A 19 -19.20 15.60 -4.99
CA THR A 19 -20.24 15.78 -6.01
C THR A 19 -20.88 14.47 -6.44
N ASN A 20 -20.18 13.35 -6.27
CA ASN A 20 -20.64 12.03 -6.65
C ASN A 20 -20.47 11.05 -5.47
N PRO A 21 -21.56 10.69 -4.76
CA PRO A 21 -21.51 9.74 -3.66
C PRO A 21 -21.16 8.32 -4.12
N ASP A 22 -21.36 8.00 -5.40
CA ASP A 22 -21.00 6.71 -6.01
C ASP A 22 -19.58 6.75 -6.63
N ASN A 23 -18.71 7.65 -6.16
CA ASN A 23 -17.32 7.65 -6.58
C ASN A 23 -16.49 6.61 -5.80
N PHE A 24 -15.82 5.74 -6.53
CA PHE A 24 -14.96 4.67 -5.99
C PHE A 24 -13.46 4.93 -6.17
N ASP A 25 -13.03 6.08 -6.71
CA ASP A 25 -11.62 6.41 -6.96
C ASP A 25 -10.73 6.32 -5.70
N MET A 26 -11.31 6.50 -4.51
CA MET A 26 -10.58 6.34 -3.23
C MET A 26 -10.10 4.90 -3.01
N ILE A 27 -10.78 3.90 -3.59
CA ILE A 27 -10.36 2.50 -3.57
C ILE A 27 -9.10 2.32 -4.41
N ASP A 28 -9.06 2.91 -5.60
CA ASP A 28 -7.88 2.84 -6.48
C ASP A 28 -6.68 3.52 -5.84
N VAL A 29 -6.88 4.70 -5.24
CA VAL A 29 -5.84 5.39 -4.46
C VAL A 29 -5.32 4.52 -3.33
N GLN A 30 -6.21 3.82 -2.61
CA GLN A 30 -5.80 2.91 -1.53
C GLN A 30 -4.95 1.75 -2.08
N ASN A 31 -5.40 1.10 -3.16
CA ASN A 31 -4.71 -0.02 -3.80
C ASN A 31 -3.34 0.37 -4.34
N ASP A 32 -3.23 1.54 -4.97
CA ASP A 32 -1.96 2.08 -5.48
C ASP A 32 -1.00 2.38 -4.32
N THR A 33 -1.52 2.91 -3.22
CA THR A 33 -0.72 3.22 -2.03
C THR A 33 -0.21 1.96 -1.34
N ASP A 34 -1.05 0.94 -1.19
CA ASP A 34 -0.66 -0.39 -0.68
C ASP A 34 0.42 -1.01 -1.58
N THR A 35 0.21 -0.95 -2.89
CA THR A 35 1.15 -1.49 -3.89
C THR A 35 2.49 -0.78 -3.83
N LEU A 36 2.50 0.54 -3.65
CA LEU A 36 3.73 1.29 -3.44
C LEU A 36 4.43 0.86 -2.14
N GLY A 37 3.69 0.68 -1.04
CA GLY A 37 4.24 0.18 0.22
C GLY A 37 4.92 -1.18 0.08
N ARG A 38 4.24 -2.12 -0.57
CA ARG A 38 4.78 -3.46 -0.88
C ARG A 38 6.03 -3.39 -1.75
N ASN A 39 6.00 -2.60 -2.81
CA ASN A 39 7.16 -2.45 -3.69
C ASN A 39 8.33 -1.79 -2.96
N ASP A 40 8.06 -0.81 -2.10
CA ASP A 40 9.08 -0.16 -1.28
C ASP A 40 9.74 -1.14 -0.32
N TYR A 41 8.97 -2.03 0.34
CA TYR A 41 9.50 -3.12 1.18
C TYR A 41 10.57 -3.93 0.45
N TRP A 42 10.21 -4.50 -0.72
CA TRP A 42 11.10 -5.35 -1.51
C TRP A 42 12.31 -4.62 -2.10
N ASN A 43 12.27 -3.28 -2.12
CA ASN A 43 13.41 -2.45 -2.51
C ASN A 43 14.20 -1.91 -1.29
N GLY A 44 13.93 -2.40 -0.07
CA GLY A 44 14.60 -1.99 1.17
C GLY A 44 14.27 -0.55 1.60
N ARG A 45 13.13 -0.01 1.19
CA ARG A 45 12.70 1.36 1.50
C ARG A 45 11.61 1.34 2.57
N HIS A 46 11.99 1.52 3.83
CA HIS A 46 11.04 1.54 4.96
C HIS A 46 10.72 2.95 5.48
N GLU A 47 11.31 4.00 4.90
CA GLU A 47 10.93 5.37 5.24
C GLU A 47 9.61 5.73 4.53
N LEU A 48 8.70 6.39 5.25
CA LEU A 48 7.43 6.88 4.69
C LEU A 48 7.68 7.95 3.61
N PRO A 49 6.99 7.92 2.45
CA PRO A 49 7.04 9.02 1.49
C PRO A 49 6.59 10.36 2.10
N THR A 50 7.35 11.43 1.89
CA THR A 50 7.02 12.78 2.39
C THR A 50 5.61 13.22 1.99
N MET A 51 5.14 12.84 0.80
CA MET A 51 3.81 13.17 0.28
C MET A 51 2.66 12.55 1.09
N PHE A 52 2.94 11.54 1.92
CA PHE A 52 1.95 10.85 2.76
C PHE A 52 2.04 11.26 4.23
N ALA A 53 3.04 12.07 4.60
CA ALA A 53 3.34 12.36 6.00
C ALA A 53 2.20 13.11 6.72
N ASP A 54 1.46 13.95 6.00
CA ASP A 54 0.36 14.73 6.53
C ASP A 54 -1.03 14.07 6.34
N GLU A 55 -1.09 12.92 5.66
CA GLU A 55 -2.35 12.27 5.30
C GLU A 55 -2.47 10.87 5.90
N PRO A 56 -3.23 10.71 7.01
CA PRO A 56 -3.38 9.42 7.70
C PRO A 56 -3.91 8.30 6.81
N PHE A 57 -4.75 8.60 5.83
CA PHE A 57 -5.29 7.60 4.90
C PHE A 57 -4.17 6.97 4.06
N LEU A 58 -3.33 7.80 3.43
CA LEU A 58 -2.23 7.34 2.59
C LEU A 58 -1.12 6.68 3.41
N ARG A 59 -0.81 7.25 4.59
CA ARG A 59 0.13 6.64 5.53
C ARG A 59 -0.25 5.21 5.89
N LYS A 60 -1.47 4.99 6.36
CA LYS A 60 -1.94 3.67 6.80
C LYS A 60 -1.98 2.65 5.67
N ALA A 61 -2.37 3.07 4.46
CA ALA A 61 -2.35 2.21 3.29
C ALA A 61 -0.90 1.79 2.95
N TRP A 62 0.03 2.74 2.93
CA TRP A 62 1.43 2.42 2.64
C TRP A 62 2.05 1.50 3.72
N GLU A 63 1.76 1.76 5.00
CA GLU A 63 2.17 0.90 6.13
C GLU A 63 1.60 -0.51 5.99
N ARG A 64 0.32 -0.66 5.65
CA ARG A 64 -0.29 -1.98 5.36
C ARG A 64 0.42 -2.69 4.21
N GLY A 65 0.79 -1.99 3.16
CA GLY A 65 1.56 -2.56 2.05
C GLY A 65 2.92 -3.13 2.48
N GLN A 66 3.60 -2.47 3.43
CA GLN A 66 4.84 -2.95 4.03
C GLN A 66 4.61 -4.17 4.90
N ASP A 67 3.59 -4.13 5.78
CA ASP A 67 3.24 -5.23 6.67
C ASP A 67 2.84 -6.49 5.90
N ASP A 68 2.05 -6.34 4.83
CA ASP A 68 1.67 -7.43 3.93
C ASP A 68 2.91 -8.08 3.28
N ALA A 69 3.88 -7.26 2.84
CA ALA A 69 5.10 -7.74 2.22
C ALA A 69 5.97 -8.52 3.20
N ALA A 70 6.15 -7.98 4.42
CA ALA A 70 6.85 -8.64 5.50
C ALA A 70 6.21 -9.99 5.86
N MET A 71 4.87 -10.02 6.00
CA MET A 71 4.15 -11.26 6.26
C MET A 71 4.33 -12.28 5.13
N CYS A 72 4.32 -11.85 3.87
CA CYS A 72 4.59 -12.75 2.74
C CYS A 72 6.01 -13.34 2.80
N GLU A 73 7.03 -12.53 3.10
CA GLU A 73 8.40 -12.99 3.28
C GLU A 73 8.49 -14.02 4.43
N GLU A 74 7.90 -13.72 5.59
CA GLU A 74 7.86 -14.65 6.72
C GLU A 74 7.20 -15.99 6.36
N LEU A 75 6.10 -15.96 5.59
CA LEU A 75 5.41 -17.17 5.15
C LEU A 75 6.22 -17.98 4.12
N GLU A 76 7.01 -17.32 3.28
CA GLU A 76 7.92 -17.97 2.33
C GLU A 76 9.11 -18.62 3.03
N GLU A 77 9.59 -18.06 4.14
CA GLU A 77 10.70 -18.62 4.93
C GLU A 77 10.25 -19.64 5.98
N CYS A 78 8.96 -19.72 6.28
CA CYS A 78 8.39 -20.61 7.30
C CYS A 78 8.49 -22.10 6.89
N PRO A 79 9.32 -22.94 7.56
CA PRO A 79 9.53 -24.33 7.15
C PRO A 79 8.26 -25.19 7.26
N HIS A 80 7.40 -24.90 8.23
CA HIS A 80 6.11 -25.58 8.38
C HIS A 80 5.11 -25.16 7.30
N CYS A 81 5.20 -23.93 6.82
CA CYS A 81 4.33 -23.38 5.77
C CYS A 81 4.73 -23.93 4.41
N ILE A 82 6.03 -24.08 4.16
CA ILE A 82 6.58 -24.77 2.97
C ILE A 82 6.11 -26.23 2.92
N ALA A 83 6.25 -26.97 4.02
CA ALA A 83 5.83 -28.38 4.09
C ALA A 83 4.31 -28.56 3.85
N ALA A 84 3.49 -27.59 4.28
CA ALA A 84 2.06 -27.59 4.03
C ALA A 84 1.67 -27.30 2.56
N ARG A 85 2.54 -26.66 1.78
CA ARG A 85 2.34 -26.40 0.34
C ARG A 85 2.61 -27.62 -0.55
N GLY A 86 3.16 -28.70 0.01
CA GLY A 86 3.34 -29.98 -0.68
C GLY A 86 4.65 -30.15 -1.46
N ASP A 87 5.65 -29.27 -1.23
CA ASP A 87 7.02 -29.52 -1.68
C ASP A 87 7.80 -30.26 -0.57
N PRO A 88 8.33 -31.47 -0.83
CA PRO A 88 9.12 -32.25 0.12
C PRO A 88 10.55 -31.73 0.33
#